data_AF-A0AAV8SST5-F1
#
_entry.id   AF-A0AAV8SST5-F1
#
_cell.length_a   1.000
_cell.length_b   1.000
_cell.length_c   1.000
_cell.angle_alpha   90.00
_cell.angle_beta   90.00
_cell.angle_gamma   90.00
#
_symmetry.space_group_name_H-M   'P 1'
#
loop_
_entity.id
_entity.type
_entity.pdbx_description
1 polymer ?
#
loop_
_entity_poly.entity_id
_entity_poly.type
_entity_poly.pdbx_seq_one_letter_code
_entity_poly.pdbx_strand_id
1 'polypeptide(L)'
;MQFVYVFFGWERSVADGRVLHGVITRRHELKVPHEYYYLVDAGYTNCEGFLASFRSQRYHLNEWRQSYQPRPTEEFFNMKHASARNVIERCFGLLKIRWAILRSPSFYPIKTHN
;
A
#
# COMPACT_ATOMS: atom_id res chain seq x y z
N MET A 1 -9.70 -12.12 -5.80
CA MET A 1 -8.51 -11.56 -5.13
C MET A 1 -7.45 -12.63 -5.11
N GLN A 2 -6.27 -12.33 -5.64
CA GLN A 2 -5.13 -13.24 -5.63
C GLN A 2 -3.98 -12.52 -4.92
N PHE A 3 -3.46 -13.14 -3.86
CA PHE A 3 -2.26 -12.67 -3.18
C PHE A 3 -1.09 -13.47 -3.72
N VAL A 4 -0.19 -12.81 -4.45
CA VAL A 4 1.01 -13.44 -5.03
C VAL A 4 2.18 -13.47 -4.04
N TYR A 5 2.14 -12.60 -3.03
CA TYR A 5 3.17 -12.46 -2.03
C TYR A 5 2.55 -11.96 -0.72
N VAL A 6 2.95 -12.55 0.40
CA VAL A 6 2.52 -12.14 1.74
C VAL A 6 3.75 -12.01 2.62
N PHE A 7 3.93 -10.81 3.19
CA PHE A 7 5.02 -10.52 4.10
C PHE A 7 4.49 -10.32 5.51
N PHE A 8 5.02 -11.09 6.47
CA PHE A 8 4.58 -11.09 7.86
C PHE A 8 5.78 -11.18 8.82
N GLY A 9 5.52 -10.98 10.12
CA GLY A 9 6.53 -11.10 11.17
C GLY A 9 7.23 -9.79 11.56
N TRP A 10 6.58 -8.65 11.32
CA TRP A 10 7.03 -7.36 11.83
C TRP A 10 6.09 -6.84 12.91
N GLU A 11 6.65 -6.05 13.83
CA GLU A 11 5.90 -5.37 14.86
C GLU A 11 4.92 -4.36 14.26
N ARG A 12 3.74 -4.18 14.87
CA ARG A 12 2.65 -3.32 14.38
C ARG A 12 3.03 -1.84 14.18
N SER A 13 4.13 -1.39 14.77
CA SER A 13 4.62 -0.02 14.75
C SER A 13 5.75 0.23 13.74
N VAL A 14 6.11 -0.76 12.92
CA VAL A 14 7.19 -0.60 11.93
C VAL A 14 6.82 0.46 10.88
N ALA A 15 7.78 1.30 10.51
CA ALA A 15 7.64 2.23 9.40
C ALA A 15 7.56 1.49 8.05
N ASP A 16 6.66 1.94 7.17
CA ASP A 16 6.44 1.36 5.83
C ASP A 16 7.72 1.21 5.00
N GLY A 17 8.64 2.18 5.09
CA GLY A 17 9.95 2.09 4.43
C GLY A 17 10.79 0.88 4.86
N ARG A 18 10.76 0.51 6.16
CA ARG A 18 11.44 -0.71 6.64
C ARG A 18 10.74 -1.97 6.15
N VAL A 19 9.41 -1.95 6.05
CA VAL A 19 8.64 -3.08 5.50
C VAL A 19 9.06 -3.32 4.06
N LEU A 20 9.03 -2.27 3.22
CA LEU A 20 9.43 -2.38 1.81
C LEU A 20 10.87 -2.82 1.65
N HIS A 21 11.80 -2.25 2.43
CA HIS A 21 13.20 -2.69 2.41
C HIS A 21 13.32 -4.19 2.76
N GLY A 22 12.57 -4.68 3.76
CA GLY A 22 12.55 -6.09 4.13
C GLY A 22 11.96 -7.00 3.03
N VAL A 23 11.03 -6.48 2.24
CA VAL A 23 10.40 -7.19 1.11
C VAL A 23 11.36 -7.35 -0.07
N ILE A 24 12.23 -6.37 -0.33
CA ILE A 24 13.16 -6.38 -1.47
C ILE A 24 14.53 -6.99 -1.16
N THR A 25 14.91 -7.17 0.12
CA THR A 25 16.27 -7.64 0.49
C THR A 25 16.33 -9.07 1.02
N ARG A 26 15.20 -9.71 1.31
CA ARG A 26 15.18 -11.08 1.87
C ARG A 26 15.40 -12.15 0.80
N ARG A 27 15.78 -13.37 1.24
CA ARG A 27 15.97 -14.56 0.38
C ARG A 27 14.81 -14.86 -0.59
N HIS A 28 13.58 -14.50 -0.22
CA HIS A 28 12.40 -14.64 -1.08
C HIS A 28 11.82 -13.25 -1.34
N GLU A 29 12.54 -12.45 -2.12
CA GLU A 29 12.16 -11.08 -2.46
C GLU A 29 10.89 -11.01 -3.31
N LEU A 30 10.13 -9.92 -3.14
CA LEU A 30 9.07 -9.58 -4.09
C LEU A 30 9.71 -9.07 -5.38
N LYS A 31 9.70 -9.90 -6.42
CA LYS A 31 10.18 -9.50 -7.74
C LYS A 31 9.11 -8.70 -8.48
N VAL A 32 9.49 -7.52 -8.94
CA VAL A 32 8.69 -6.73 -9.86
C VAL A 32 9.04 -7.18 -11.29
N PRO A 33 8.06 -7.59 -12.11
CA PRO A 33 8.32 -7.93 -13.50
C PRO A 33 8.98 -6.77 -14.25
N HIS A 34 9.88 -7.07 -15.19
CA HIS A 34 10.56 -6.05 -15.98
C HIS A 34 9.54 -5.19 -16.74
N GLU A 35 9.72 -3.87 -16.70
CA GLU A 35 8.80 -2.84 -17.25
C GLU A 35 7.47 -2.63 -16.51
N TYR A 36 7.27 -3.26 -15.35
CA TYR A 36 6.09 -3.05 -14.52
C TYR A 36 6.42 -2.35 -13.21
N TYR A 37 5.41 -1.70 -12.63
CA TYR A 37 5.48 -1.08 -11.32
C TYR A 37 4.28 -1.49 -10.48
N TYR A 38 4.50 -1.75 -9.19
CA TYR A 38 3.43 -1.90 -8.21
C TYR A 38 3.04 -0.54 -7.64
N LEU A 39 1.73 -0.28 -7.55
CA LEU A 39 1.20 0.87 -6.83
C LEU A 39 1.25 0.61 -5.32
N VAL A 40 1.77 1.57 -4.55
CA VAL A 40 1.95 1.45 -3.10
C VAL A 40 1.28 2.60 -2.34
N ASP A 41 1.14 2.44 -1.03
CA ASP A 41 0.65 3.51 -0.16
C ASP A 41 1.58 4.74 -0.20
N ALA A 42 1.06 5.94 0.03
CA ALA A 42 1.80 7.18 0.18
C ALA A 42 2.83 7.15 1.32
N GLY A 43 2.65 6.24 2.29
CA GLY A 43 3.62 5.97 3.36
C GLY A 43 4.91 5.31 2.88
N TYR A 44 4.89 4.65 1.71
CA TYR A 44 6.07 4.07 1.10
C TYR A 44 6.90 5.10 0.32
N THR A 45 8.18 4.79 0.16
CA THR A 45 9.11 5.58 -0.65
C THR A 45 9.03 5.15 -2.11
N ASN A 46 9.03 6.11 -3.04
CA ASN A 46 9.17 5.83 -4.47
C ASN A 46 10.55 5.23 -4.75
N CYS A 47 10.59 4.09 -5.43
CA CYS A 47 11.81 3.44 -5.90
C CYS A 47 11.52 2.59 -7.15
N GLU A 48 12.56 2.01 -7.75
CA GLU A 48 12.39 1.14 -8.90
C GLU A 48 11.41 -0.01 -8.59
N GLY A 49 10.41 -0.18 -9.47
CA GLY A 49 9.35 -1.17 -9.31
C GLY A 49 8.20 -0.79 -8.35
N PHE A 50 8.28 0.34 -7.63
CA PHE A 50 7.22 0.76 -6.69
C PHE A 50 6.88 2.25 -6.82
N LEU A 51 5.60 2.55 -7.05
CA LEU A 51 5.09 3.91 -7.24
C LEU A 51 4.06 4.28 -6.16
N ALA A 52 4.42 5.22 -5.32
CA ALA A 52 3.55 5.94 -4.40
C ALA A 52 2.99 7.20 -5.07
N SER A 53 1.85 7.68 -4.58
CA SER A 53 1.27 8.96 -5.00
C SER A 53 2.23 10.14 -4.75
N PHE A 54 2.17 11.15 -5.61
CA PHE A 54 2.89 12.41 -5.42
C PHE A 54 2.45 13.08 -4.11
N ARG A 55 3.43 13.49 -3.29
CA ARG A 55 3.18 14.20 -2.04
C ARG A 55 2.74 15.64 -2.34
N SER A 56 1.95 16.22 -1.45
CA SER A 56 1.53 17.63 -1.49
C SER A 56 0.62 18.05 -2.67
N GLN A 57 0.23 17.12 -3.55
CA GLN A 57 -0.86 17.32 -4.51
C GLN A 57 -2.17 16.80 -3.92
N ARG A 58 -3.10 17.72 -3.63
CA ARG A 58 -4.37 17.36 -2.98
C ARG A 58 -5.25 16.54 -3.91
N TYR A 59 -5.88 15.54 -3.28
CA TYR A 59 -6.94 14.73 -3.84
C TYR A 59 -8.26 15.22 -3.25
N HIS A 60 -9.18 15.69 -4.08
CA HIS A 60 -10.52 16.10 -3.65
C HIS A 60 -11.58 15.29 -4.41
N LEU A 61 -11.93 14.10 -3.85
CA LEU A 61 -13.02 13.23 -4.34
C LEU A 61 -14.29 13.97 -4.71
N ASN A 62 -14.65 14.98 -3.93
CA ASN A 62 -15.88 15.74 -4.11
C ASN A 62 -15.83 16.64 -5.34
N GLU A 63 -14.66 17.20 -5.68
CA GLU A 63 -14.48 18.05 -6.86
C GLU A 63 -14.57 17.20 -8.14
N TRP A 64 -14.09 15.95 -8.10
CA TRP A 64 -14.04 15.09 -9.28
C TRP A 64 -15.39 14.48 -9.66
N ARG A 65 -16.30 14.32 -8.69
CA ARG A 65 -17.70 13.95 -8.98
C ARG A 65 -18.44 15.05 -9.77
N GLN A 66 -17.91 16.27 -9.78
CA GLN A 66 -18.50 17.44 -10.44
C GLN A 66 -17.83 17.78 -11.78
N SER A 67 -17.26 16.77 -12.47
CA SER A 67 -16.59 16.92 -13.78
C SER A 67 -15.28 17.72 -13.76
N TYR A 68 -14.64 17.87 -12.60
CA TYR A 68 -13.32 18.48 -12.52
C TYR A 68 -12.28 17.63 -13.28
N GLN A 69 -11.58 18.27 -14.22
CA GLN A 69 -10.45 17.67 -14.93
C GLN A 69 -9.15 18.08 -14.25
N PRO A 70 -8.34 17.11 -13.78
CA PRO A 70 -7.01 17.39 -13.23
C PRO A 70 -6.17 18.16 -14.25
N ARG A 71 -5.53 19.26 -13.83
CA ARG A 71 -4.73 20.09 -14.74
C ARG A 71 -3.25 19.68 -14.76
N PRO A 72 -2.59 19.47 -13.61
CA PRO A 72 -1.24 18.94 -13.57
C PRO A 72 -1.22 17.43 -13.82
N THR A 73 -0.16 16.94 -14.47
CA THR A 73 0.08 15.51 -14.69
C THR A 73 0.18 14.74 -13.36
N GLU A 74 0.74 15.34 -12.32
CA GLU A 74 0.82 14.77 -10.98
C GLU A 74 -0.56 14.55 -10.33
N GLU A 75 -1.48 15.50 -10.53
CA GLU A 75 -2.85 15.42 -10.03
C GLU A 75 -3.62 14.31 -10.76
N PHE A 76 -3.45 14.22 -12.09
CA PHE A 76 -4.03 13.14 -12.88
C PHE A 76 -3.48 11.76 -12.46
N PHE A 77 -2.18 11.66 -12.22
CA PHE A 77 -1.57 10.45 -11.68
C PHE A 77 -2.16 10.08 -10.33
N ASN A 78 -2.20 11.03 -9.39
CA ASN A 78 -2.79 10.82 -8.06
C ASN A 78 -4.26 10.43 -8.14
N MET A 79 -5.02 10.93 -9.12
CA MET A 79 -6.39 10.49 -9.39
C MET A 79 -6.48 9.03 -9.75
N LYS A 80 -5.71 8.60 -10.75
CA LYS A 80 -5.71 7.20 -11.18
C LYS A 80 -5.19 6.28 -10.07
N HIS A 81 -4.15 6.71 -9.37
CA HIS A 81 -3.58 6.02 -8.22
C HIS A 81 -4.62 5.80 -7.11
N ALA A 82 -5.34 6.86 -6.70
CA ALA A 82 -6.35 6.77 -5.66
C ALA A 82 -7.56 5.91 -6.07
N SER A 83 -7.96 5.96 -7.34
CA SER A 83 -9.01 5.09 -7.88
C SER A 83 -8.62 3.60 -7.77
N ALA A 84 -7.39 3.24 -8.16
CA ALA A 84 -6.88 1.88 -8.03
C ALA A 84 -6.74 1.45 -6.55
N ARG A 85 -6.22 2.35 -5.71
CA ARG A 85 -6.07 2.12 -4.27
C ARG A 85 -7.40 1.83 -3.58
N ASN A 86 -8.48 2.52 -3.94
CA ASN A 86 -9.81 2.28 -3.38
C ASN A 86 -10.27 0.82 -3.59
N VAL A 87 -9.92 0.21 -4.73
CA VAL A 87 -10.21 -1.22 -4.97
C VAL A 87 -9.42 -2.09 -3.99
N ILE A 88 -8.13 -1.81 -3.77
CA ILE A 88 -7.25 -2.53 -2.84
C ILE A 88 -7.75 -2.38 -1.40
N GLU A 89 -8.13 -1.18 -0.97
CA GLU A 89 -8.62 -0.92 0.39
C GLU A 89 -9.95 -1.63 0.66
N ARG A 90 -10.88 -1.60 -0.30
CA ARG A 90 -12.13 -2.36 -0.21
C ARG A 90 -11.87 -3.87 -0.11
N CYS A 91 -10.88 -4.35 -0.87
CA CYS A 91 -10.42 -5.73 -0.83
C CYS A 91 -9.92 -6.11 0.58
N PHE A 92 -9.06 -5.29 1.20
CA PHE A 92 -8.63 -5.47 2.58
C PHE A 92 -9.77 -5.35 3.60
N GLY A 93 -10.73 -4.46 3.36
CA GLY A 93 -11.94 -4.35 4.17
C GLY A 93 -12.73 -5.66 4.22
N LEU A 94 -12.93 -6.30 3.07
CA LEU A 94 -13.58 -7.62 2.99
C LEU A 94 -12.78 -8.71 3.72
N LEU A 95 -11.45 -8.70 3.60
CA LEU A 95 -10.60 -9.63 4.35
C LEU A 95 -10.73 -9.45 5.86
N LYS A 96 -10.74 -8.21 6.33
CA LYS A 96 -10.94 -7.89 7.75
C LYS A 96 -12.31 -8.34 8.26
N ILE A 97 -13.36 -8.22 7.45
CA ILE A 97 -14.71 -8.73 7.81
C ILE A 97 -14.68 -10.26 7.94
N ARG A 98 -14.06 -10.95 6.97
CA ARG A 98 -14.01 -12.41 6.95
C ARG A 98 -13.14 -12.99 8.06
N TRP A 99 -12.00 -12.37 8.34
CA TRP A 99 -10.97 -12.90 9.24
C TRP A 99 -10.76 -11.99 10.45
N ALA A 100 -11.33 -12.39 11.60
CA ALA A 100 -11.31 -11.59 12.82
C ALA A 100 -9.90 -11.24 13.31
N ILE A 101 -8.91 -12.11 13.06
CA ILE A 101 -7.50 -11.89 13.42
C ILE A 101 -6.89 -10.63 12.77
N LEU A 102 -7.46 -10.15 11.66
CA LEU A 102 -7.01 -8.93 10.97
C LEU A 102 -7.69 -7.66 11.50
N ARG A 103 -8.71 -7.78 12.37
CA ARG A 103 -9.46 -6.63 12.91
C ARG A 103 -8.84 -6.07 14.18
N SER A 104 -8.43 -6.95 15.08
CA SER A 104 -7.95 -6.55 16.41
C SER A 104 -6.55 -7.10 16.69
N PRO A 105 -5.80 -6.44 17.58
CA PRO A 105 -4.63 -7.03 18.18
C PRO A 105 -4.96 -8.35 18.86
N SER A 106 -4.36 -9.42 18.36
CA SER A 106 -4.25 -10.67 19.11
C SER A 106 -3.07 -10.52 20.06
N PHE A 107 -3.38 -10.50 21.36
CA PHE A 107 -2.38 -10.47 22.41
C PHE A 107 -1.77 -11.87 22.51
N TYR A 108 -0.61 -12.04 21.91
CA TYR A 108 0.26 -13.18 22.17
C TYR A 108 1.40 -12.72 23.06
N PRO A 109 1.82 -13.51 24.07
CA PRO A 109 3.06 -13.25 24.78
C PRO A 109 4.22 -13.44 23.79
N ILE A 110 4.63 -12.35 23.14
CA ILE A 110 5.82 -12.32 22.30
C ILE A 110 7.01 -12.24 23.24
N LYS A 111 7.89 -13.25 23.22
CA LYS A 111 9.21 -13.12 23.85
C LYS A 111 10.00 -12.08 23.08
N THR A 112 10.10 -10.88 23.63
CA THR A 112 11.04 -9.87 23.16
C THR A 112 12.45 -10.41 23.42
N HIS A 113 13.20 -10.68 22.34
CA HIS A 113 14.63 -10.92 22.44
C HIS A 113 15.28 -9.60 22.88
N ASN A 114 15.75 -9.57 24.12
CA ASN A 114 16.65 -8.53 24.63
C ASN A 114 18.03 -8.70 24.00
#